data_AF-A0A9E3NQH8-F1
#
_entry.id   AF-A0A9E3NQH8-F1
#
_cell.length_a   1.000
_cell.length_b   1.000
_cell.length_c   1.000
_cell.angle_alpha   90.00
_cell.angle_beta   90.00
_cell.angle_gamma   90.00
#
_symmetry.space_group_name_H-M   'P 1'
#
loop_
_entity.id
_entity.type
_entity.pdbx_description
1 polymer ?
#
loop_
_entity_poly.entity_id
_entity_poly.type
_entity_poly.pdbx_seq_one_letter_code
_entity_poly.pdbx_strand_id
1 'polypeptide(L)'
;MTSSTLPRSTSTEAEEFAPAYSHADDGDSDVFVCRRSSPDFDPSLVPADVTLYVYGWHNVEPGPLSWVFPSLRAALDAVETMKNAVSWCIVSGTEWPSMDDAREEGAVLIEQNA
;
A
#
# COMPACT_ATOMS: atom_id res chain seq x y z
N MET A 1 9.63 82.30 -9.41
CA MET A 1 9.08 81.18 -10.21
C MET A 1 8.13 80.41 -9.30
N THR A 2 6.89 80.20 -9.79
CA THR A 2 5.85 79.22 -9.36
C THR A 2 5.33 79.31 -7.90
N SER A 3 4.12 79.81 -7.62
CA SER A 3 2.75 79.39 -8.01
C SER A 3 2.20 78.15 -7.28
N SER A 4 1.05 78.38 -6.64
CA SER A 4 -0.16 77.53 -6.63
C SER A 4 -0.33 76.38 -5.62
N THR A 5 -1.15 76.69 -4.61
CA THR A 5 -2.36 76.00 -4.11
C THR A 5 -2.90 74.77 -4.90
N LEU A 6 -3.03 73.65 -4.15
CA LEU A 6 -4.00 72.50 -4.12
C LEU A 6 -4.43 71.79 -5.44
N PRO A 7 -4.61 70.44 -5.45
CA PRO A 7 -5.85 69.78 -4.96
C PRO A 7 -5.67 68.35 -4.32
N ARG A 8 -6.48 68.00 -3.31
CA ARG A 8 -7.64 67.06 -3.30
C ARG A 8 -7.34 65.56 -3.55
N SER A 9 -7.59 64.79 -2.49
CA SER A 9 -8.07 63.40 -2.35
C SER A 9 -7.88 62.39 -3.47
N THR A 10 -7.28 61.23 -3.13
CA THR A 10 -7.78 59.90 -3.52
C THR A 10 -7.44 58.87 -2.45
N SER A 11 -8.44 58.06 -2.09
CA SER A 11 -8.37 56.92 -1.17
C SER A 11 -7.19 55.99 -1.49
N THR A 12 -6.46 55.57 -0.45
CA THR A 12 -5.59 54.40 -0.51
C THR A 12 -6.25 53.32 0.34
N GLU A 13 -6.93 52.43 -0.37
CA GLU A 13 -7.37 51.13 0.14
C GLU A 13 -6.08 50.37 0.49
N ALA A 14 -5.85 50.15 1.78
CA ALA A 14 -4.72 49.38 2.27
C ALA A 14 -5.05 47.89 2.05
N GLU A 15 -4.63 47.42 0.89
CA GLU A 15 -4.28 46.03 0.61
C GLU A 15 -3.30 45.55 1.69
N GLU A 16 -3.67 44.57 2.52
CA GLU A 16 -2.73 43.62 3.11
C GLU A 16 -3.43 42.45 3.84
N PHE A 17 -2.97 41.25 3.50
CA PHE A 17 -2.94 40.02 4.30
C PHE A 17 -4.23 39.24 4.60
N ALA A 18 -4.54 38.29 3.71
CA ALA A 18 -4.39 36.86 4.02
C ALA A 18 -4.47 36.05 2.72
N PRO A 19 -3.55 35.11 2.42
CA PRO A 19 -3.89 34.07 1.46
C PRO A 19 -5.07 33.32 2.07
N ALA A 20 -6.18 33.27 1.34
CA ALA A 20 -7.24 32.32 1.63
C ALA A 20 -6.68 30.92 1.39
N TYR A 21 -5.99 30.37 2.40
CA TYR A 21 -5.78 28.94 2.52
C TYR A 21 -7.17 28.36 2.76
N SER A 22 -7.78 27.93 1.67
CA SER A 22 -8.85 26.95 1.68
C SER A 22 -8.43 25.86 2.65
N HIS A 23 -9.12 25.73 3.78
CA HIS A 23 -9.00 24.59 4.65
C HIS A 23 -9.59 23.41 3.87
N ALA A 24 -8.76 22.80 3.02
CA ALA A 24 -9.02 21.48 2.49
C ALA A 24 -9.04 20.58 3.72
N ASP A 25 -10.24 20.14 4.08
CA ASP A 25 -10.49 19.15 5.10
C ASP A 25 -9.60 17.93 4.81
N ASP A 26 -8.54 17.77 5.59
CA ASP A 26 -7.70 16.59 5.68
C ASP A 26 -8.59 15.41 6.10
N GLY A 27 -9.03 14.60 5.13
CA GLY A 27 -9.97 13.53 5.48
C GLY A 27 -10.50 12.64 4.37
N ASP A 28 -9.79 12.39 3.26
CA ASP A 28 -10.07 11.19 2.47
C ASP A 28 -9.01 10.14 2.78
N SER A 29 -9.39 9.25 3.68
CA SER A 29 -8.64 8.06 4.01
C SER A 29 -8.35 7.30 2.71
N ASP A 30 -7.10 6.92 2.48
CA ASP A 30 -6.72 5.91 1.48
C ASP A 30 -7.31 4.54 1.89
N VAL A 31 -8.63 4.42 1.77
CA VAL A 31 -9.28 3.14 1.60
C VAL A 31 -8.86 2.70 0.19
N PHE A 32 -7.84 1.86 0.12
CA PHE A 32 -7.53 1.13 -1.10
C PHE A 32 -8.75 0.26 -1.43
N VAL A 33 -9.69 0.83 -2.19
CA VAL A 33 -10.77 0.07 -2.80
C VAL A 33 -10.05 -0.90 -3.74
N CYS A 34 -10.01 -2.17 -3.38
CA CYS A 34 -9.63 -3.25 -4.28
C CYS A 34 -10.46 -3.07 -5.55
N ARG A 35 -9.84 -2.48 -6.58
CA ARG A 35 -10.53 -2.11 -7.81
C ARG A 35 -10.96 -3.43 -8.45
N ARG A 36 -12.25 -3.75 -8.31
CA ARG A 36 -12.87 -4.88 -9.00
C ARG A 36 -12.63 -4.74 -10.50
N SER A 37 -11.80 -5.64 -11.00
CA SER A 37 -11.76 -6.21 -12.35
C SER A 37 -11.91 -5.20 -13.50
N SER A 38 -10.77 -4.72 -14.01
CA SER A 38 -10.70 -4.18 -15.37
C SER A 38 -10.82 -5.33 -16.39
N PRO A 39 -11.70 -5.24 -17.40
CA PRO A 39 -11.97 -6.32 -18.36
C PRO A 39 -10.94 -6.48 -19.50
N ASP A 40 -9.73 -5.94 -19.36
CA ASP A 40 -8.58 -6.18 -20.26
C ASP A 40 -7.48 -7.02 -19.57
N PHE A 41 -7.84 -7.73 -18.50
CA PHE A 41 -6.95 -8.65 -17.82
C PHE A 41 -6.86 -9.94 -18.62
N ASP A 42 -5.85 -10.05 -19.46
CA ASP A 42 -5.46 -11.33 -20.04
C ASP A 42 -4.91 -12.22 -18.91
N PRO A 43 -5.64 -13.26 -18.47
CA PRO A 43 -5.22 -14.09 -17.34
C PRO A 43 -4.02 -14.98 -17.69
N SER A 44 -3.53 -14.95 -18.93
CA SER A 44 -2.32 -15.67 -19.36
C SER A 44 -1.04 -14.83 -19.24
N LEU A 45 -1.16 -13.51 -19.05
CA LEU A 45 -0.04 -12.57 -18.85
C LEU A 45 0.19 -12.19 -17.38
N VAL A 46 -0.69 -12.64 -16.48
CA VAL A 46 -0.57 -12.29 -15.07
C VAL A 46 0.35 -13.30 -14.40
N PRO A 47 1.47 -12.85 -13.81
CA PRO A 47 2.24 -13.76 -12.99
C PRO A 47 1.27 -14.25 -11.90
N ALA A 48 1.18 -15.58 -11.75
CA ALA A 48 0.28 -16.16 -10.77
C ALA A 48 0.65 -15.58 -9.41
N ASP A 49 -0.24 -14.75 -8.86
CA ASP A 49 -0.06 -14.20 -7.53
C ASP A 49 0.13 -15.37 -6.56
N VAL A 50 0.96 -15.17 -5.55
CA VAL A 50 1.27 -16.18 -4.54
C VAL A 50 1.06 -15.60 -3.17
N THR A 51 0.73 -16.44 -2.20
CA THR A 51 0.65 -16.05 -0.81
C THR A 51 1.75 -16.75 -0.02
N LEU A 52 2.56 -15.95 0.67
CA LEU A 52 3.52 -16.42 1.65
C LEU A 52 2.83 -16.49 3.01
N TYR A 53 2.85 -17.66 3.65
CA TYR A 53 2.47 -17.86 5.04
C TYR A 53 3.73 -18.07 5.88
N VAL A 54 3.86 -17.32 6.97
CA VAL A 54 4.90 -17.52 7.99
C VAL A 54 4.20 -17.84 9.31
N TYR A 55 4.40 -19.04 9.81
CA TYR A 55 3.72 -19.57 11.00
C TYR A 55 4.69 -19.96 12.11
N GLY A 56 5.99 -20.02 11.83
CA GLY A 56 7.03 -20.23 12.81
C GLY A 56 8.03 -19.06 12.80
N TRP A 57 8.29 -18.51 13.98
CA TRP A 57 9.22 -17.41 14.17
C TRP A 57 10.27 -17.72 15.25
N HIS A 58 11.49 -17.22 15.06
CA HIS A 58 12.55 -17.28 16.05
C HIS A 58 12.52 -16.02 16.92
N ASN A 59 12.56 -16.20 18.25
CA ASN A 59 12.74 -15.16 19.28
C ASN A 59 11.59 -14.14 19.44
N VAL A 60 10.79 -13.90 18.39
CA VAL A 60 9.60 -13.05 18.42
C VAL A 60 8.41 -13.85 17.90
N GLU A 61 7.33 -13.98 18.65
CA GLU A 61 6.14 -14.72 18.22
C GLU A 61 4.97 -13.75 18.00
N PRO A 62 4.91 -13.07 16.85
CA PRO A 62 3.75 -12.25 16.50
C PRO A 62 2.52 -13.09 16.15
N GLY A 63 2.64 -14.42 16.08
CA GLY A 63 1.63 -15.32 15.54
C GLY A 63 1.80 -15.54 14.02
N PRO A 64 0.88 -16.27 13.39
CA PRO A 64 0.92 -16.53 11.96
C PRO A 64 0.63 -15.25 11.16
N LEU A 65 1.45 -14.98 10.14
CA LEU A 65 1.30 -13.86 9.24
C LEU A 65 1.27 -14.33 7.79
N SER A 66 0.56 -13.59 6.94
CA SER A 66 0.44 -13.89 5.52
C SER A 66 0.57 -12.63 4.67
N TRP A 67 1.27 -12.73 3.54
CA TRP A 67 1.43 -11.65 2.57
C TRP A 67 1.26 -12.15 1.14
N VAL A 68 0.62 -11.34 0.31
CA VAL A 68 0.44 -11.62 -1.11
C VAL A 68 1.58 -10.98 -1.90
N PHE A 69 2.14 -11.74 -2.85
CA PHE A 69 3.20 -11.30 -3.75
C PHE A 69 2.79 -11.53 -5.21
N PRO A 70 3.25 -10.67 -6.13
CA PRO A 70 2.97 -10.83 -7.55
C PRO A 70 3.74 -11.99 -8.20
N SER A 71 4.66 -12.65 -7.49
CA SER A 71 5.40 -13.81 -8.00
C SER A 71 6.06 -14.63 -6.90
N LEU A 72 6.32 -15.91 -7.19
CA LEU A 72 7.09 -16.81 -6.34
C LEU A 72 8.48 -16.25 -5.99
N ARG A 73 9.14 -15.60 -6.94
CA ARG A 73 10.47 -15.03 -6.72
C ARG A 73 10.46 -13.88 -5.71
N ALA A 74 9.45 -13.01 -5.77
CA ALA A 74 9.31 -11.91 -4.81
C ALA A 74 9.00 -12.43 -3.41
N ALA A 75 8.18 -13.49 -3.29
CA ALA A 75 7.92 -14.14 -2.02
C ALA A 75 9.19 -14.79 -1.44
N LEU A 76 10.01 -15.45 -2.26
CA LEU A 76 11.28 -16.03 -1.84
C LEU A 76 12.27 -14.96 -1.36
N ASP A 77 12.43 -13.87 -2.12
CA ASP A 77 13.30 -12.75 -1.73
C ASP A 77 12.86 -12.17 -0.37
N ALA A 78 11.55 -11.98 -0.17
CA ALA A 78 11.02 -11.53 1.10
C ALA A 78 11.35 -12.48 2.26
N VAL A 79 11.17 -13.79 2.08
CA VAL A 79 11.54 -14.79 3.10
C VAL A 79 13.04 -14.77 3.39
N GLU A 80 13.89 -14.66 2.38
CA GLU A 80 15.34 -14.58 2.56
C GLU A 80 15.73 -13.36 3.41
N THR A 81 14.98 -12.26 3.32
CA THR A 81 15.18 -11.10 4.21
C THR A 81 14.67 -11.33 5.64
N MET A 82 13.64 -12.18 5.82
CA MET A 82 13.04 -12.52 7.11
C MET A 82 13.85 -13.59 7.84
N LYS A 83 15.04 -13.22 8.35
CA LYS A 83 15.96 -14.15 9.05
C LYS A 83 15.39 -14.80 10.31
N ASN A 84 14.31 -14.25 10.86
CA ASN A 84 13.61 -14.81 12.00
C ASN A 84 12.47 -15.75 11.60
N ALA A 85 12.08 -15.85 10.33
CA ALA A 85 11.10 -16.84 9.88
C ALA A 85 11.76 -18.23 9.86
N VAL A 86 11.22 -19.16 10.66
CA VAL A 86 11.74 -20.55 10.76
C VAL A 86 10.80 -21.58 10.17
N SER A 87 9.51 -21.25 10.05
CA SER A 87 8.55 -22.12 9.39
C SER A 87 7.60 -21.30 8.53
N TRP A 88 7.60 -21.60 7.24
CA TRP A 88 6.85 -20.85 6.24
C TRP A 88 6.48 -21.74 5.04
N CYS A 89 5.47 -21.31 4.29
CA CYS A 89 5.13 -21.91 3.00
C CYS A 89 4.71 -20.82 2.02
N ILE A 90 4.84 -21.10 0.73
CA ILE A 90 4.33 -20.26 -0.35
C ILE A 90 3.30 -21.09 -1.11
N VAL A 91 2.11 -20.52 -1.27
CA VAL A 91 0.99 -21.14 -2.00
C VAL A 91 0.64 -20.31 -3.23
N SER A 92 0.08 -20.94 -4.26
CA SER A 92 -0.46 -20.23 -5.42
C SER A 92 -1.80 -19.59 -5.10
N GLY A 93 -2.07 -18.39 -5.62
CA GLY A 93 -3.30 -17.63 -5.36
C GLY A 93 -3.20 -16.69 -4.16
N THR A 94 -4.26 -15.90 -3.94
CA THR A 94 -4.30 -14.75 -3.00
C THR A 94 -5.36 -14.85 -1.92
N GLU A 95 -6.25 -15.84 -1.98
CA GLU A 95 -7.47 -15.90 -1.17
C GLU A 95 -7.68 -17.31 -0.60
N TRP A 96 -6.76 -17.74 0.27
CA TRP A 96 -6.94 -18.98 1.03
C TRP A 96 -7.54 -18.70 2.41
N PRO A 97 -8.64 -19.37 2.79
CA PRO A 97 -9.27 -19.19 4.10
C PRO A 97 -8.36 -19.65 5.25
N SER A 98 -7.55 -20.68 5.02
CA SER A 98 -6.46 -21.08 5.89
C SER A 98 -5.32 -21.71 5.08
N MET A 99 -4.16 -21.81 5.71
CA MET A 99 -3.01 -22.52 5.14
C MET A 99 -3.31 -24.02 4.94
N ASP A 100 -4.12 -24.62 5.81
CA ASP A 100 -4.48 -26.04 5.72
C ASP A 100 -5.39 -26.30 4.52
N ASP A 101 -6.36 -25.43 4.23
CA ASP A 101 -7.18 -25.54 3.01
C ASP A 101 -6.31 -25.48 1.74
N ALA A 102 -5.30 -24.60 1.73
CA ALA A 102 -4.35 -24.49 0.62
C ALA A 102 -3.49 -25.75 0.45
N ARG A 103 -3.16 -26.44 1.55
CA ARG A 103 -2.46 -27.74 1.53
C ARG A 103 -3.35 -28.85 1.01
N GLU A 104 -4.60 -28.92 1.47
CA GLU A 104 -5.56 -29.95 1.04
C GLU A 104 -5.84 -29.86 -0.47
N GLU A 105 -5.93 -28.64 -1.00
CA GLU A 105 -6.10 -28.39 -2.44
C GLU A 105 -4.81 -28.55 -3.26
N GLY A 106 -3.66 -28.78 -2.60
CA GLY A 106 -2.37 -28.97 -3.27
C GLY A 106 -1.81 -27.68 -3.89
N ALA A 107 -2.18 -26.52 -3.36
CA ALA A 107 -1.73 -25.21 -3.85
C ALA A 107 -0.35 -24.79 -3.32
N VAL A 108 0.25 -25.59 -2.44
CA VAL A 108 1.59 -25.32 -1.88
C VAL A 108 2.66 -25.52 -2.95
N LEU A 109 3.40 -24.45 -3.21
CA LEU A 109 4.52 -24.43 -4.17
C LEU A 109 5.83 -24.80 -3.47
N ILE A 110 6.06 -24.21 -2.29
CA ILE A 110 7.29 -24.39 -1.50
C ILE A 110 6.91 -24.38 -0.03
N GLU A 111 7.55 -25.24 0.75
CA GLU A 111 7.40 -25.28 2.19
C GLU A 111 8.78 -25.49 2.83
N GLN A 112 9.03 -24.77 3.92
CA GLN A 112 10.19 -24.96 4.77
C GLN A 112 9.75 -25.08 6.23
N ASN A 113 10.20 -26.16 6.86
CA ASN A 113 10.01 -26.40 8.27
C ASN A 113 11.40 -26.63 8.88
N ALA A 114 11.81 -25.76 9.81
CA ALA A 114 13.05 -25.90 10.58
C ALA A 114 12.97 -27.03 11.62
#